data_AF-A0A9W7E8Z2-F1
#
_entry.id   AF-A0A9W7E8Z2-F1
#
_cell.length_a   1.000
_cell.length_b   1.000
_cell.length_c   1.000
_cell.angle_alpha   90.00
_cell.angle_beta   90.00
_cell.angle_gamma   90.00
#
_symmetry.space_group_name_H-M   'P 1'
#
loop_
_entity.id
_entity.type
_entity.pdbx_description
1 polymer ?
#
loop_
_entity_poly.entity_id
_entity_poly.type
_entity_poly.pdbx_seq_one_letter_code
_entity_poly.pdbx_strand_id
1 'polypeptide(L)'
;MIKRWGLGEAKSEFGLTFDFIGLWNERPVTSEYTGWLKEALKEAGLDPLIVGGDNFASRTVSDLEDFYSLPNADLVDVVGIHYPCSQPSDGATVLNKTLWASEDWSTEATTEGASC
;
A
#
# COMPACT_ATOMS: atom_id res chain seq x y z
N MET A 1 9.04 -13.97 -2.98
CA MET A 1 7.65 -14.48 -2.93
C MET A 1 6.74 -13.71 -3.89
N ILE A 2 6.67 -12.36 -3.80
CA ILE A 2 5.89 -11.50 -4.72
C ILE A 2 6.26 -11.70 -6.20
N LYS A 3 7.57 -11.78 -6.54
CA LYS A 3 8.02 -12.04 -7.92
C LYS A 3 7.56 -13.37 -8.52
N ARG A 4 7.24 -14.37 -7.70
CA ARG A 4 6.82 -15.69 -8.20
C ARG A 4 5.31 -15.77 -8.35
N TRP A 5 4.58 -15.40 -7.30
CA TRP A 5 3.12 -15.49 -7.27
C TRP A 5 2.45 -14.32 -8.02
N GLY A 6 2.82 -13.08 -7.68
CA GLY A 6 2.21 -11.88 -8.26
C GLY A 6 2.74 -11.52 -9.65
N LEU A 7 4.00 -11.84 -9.96
CA LEU A 7 4.61 -11.42 -11.24
C LEU A 7 4.63 -12.48 -12.35
N GLY A 8 4.69 -13.77 -11.98
CA GLY A 8 4.85 -14.87 -12.94
C GLY A 8 3.62 -15.76 -13.03
N GLU A 9 3.35 -16.51 -11.96
CA GLU A 9 2.39 -17.61 -11.97
C GLU A 9 0.94 -17.14 -12.14
N ALA A 10 0.53 -16.01 -11.54
CA ALA A 10 -0.83 -15.49 -11.69
C ALA A 10 -1.22 -15.21 -13.16
N LYS A 11 -0.31 -14.61 -13.93
CA LYS A 11 -0.56 -14.28 -15.33
C LYS A 11 -0.34 -15.48 -16.25
N SER A 12 0.75 -16.24 -16.07
CA SER A 12 1.08 -17.36 -16.96
C SER A 12 0.14 -18.55 -16.80
N GLU A 13 -0.27 -18.87 -15.57
CA GLU A 13 -1.08 -20.06 -15.27
C GLU A 13 -2.58 -19.76 -15.27
N PHE A 14 -2.98 -18.54 -14.88
CA PHE A 14 -4.40 -18.19 -14.67
C PHE A 14 -4.90 -17.00 -15.50
N GLY A 15 -4.02 -16.33 -16.25
CA GLY A 15 -4.41 -15.16 -17.06
C GLY A 15 -4.83 -13.94 -16.21
N LEU A 16 -4.47 -13.91 -14.93
CA LEU A 16 -4.85 -12.83 -14.02
C LEU A 16 -3.91 -11.64 -14.16
N THR A 17 -4.51 -10.45 -14.17
CA THR A 17 -3.82 -9.17 -13.99
C THR A 17 -4.29 -8.54 -12.69
N PHE A 18 -3.48 -7.64 -12.14
CA PHE A 18 -3.80 -6.92 -10.91
C PHE A 18 -3.93 -5.44 -11.24
N ASP A 19 -4.98 -4.82 -10.74
CA ASP A 19 -5.14 -3.36 -10.82
C ASP A 19 -4.30 -2.66 -9.74
N PHE A 20 -4.15 -3.31 -8.58
CA PHE A 20 -3.46 -2.79 -7.41
C PHE A 20 -2.53 -3.82 -6.78
N ILE A 21 -1.44 -3.35 -6.17
CA ILE A 21 -0.57 -4.15 -5.31
C ILE A 21 -0.23 -3.37 -4.04
N GLY A 22 -0.40 -4.01 -2.89
CA GLY A 22 0.02 -3.48 -1.59
C GLY A 22 1.51 -3.75 -1.31
N LEU A 23 2.03 -3.14 -0.25
CA LEU A 23 3.42 -3.32 0.18
C LEU A 23 3.52 -4.37 1.29
N TRP A 24 3.40 -3.96 2.56
CA TRP A 24 3.43 -4.88 3.68
C TRP A 24 2.40 -4.50 4.74
N ASN A 25 1.41 -5.38 4.93
CA ASN A 25 0.34 -5.22 5.90
C ASN A 25 0.85 -4.85 7.30
N GLU A 26 0.46 -3.66 7.76
CA GLU A 26 0.75 -3.08 9.07
C GLU A 26 2.24 -3.06 9.45
N ARG A 27 3.13 -2.92 8.46
CA ARG A 27 4.59 -2.86 8.66
C ARG A 27 5.20 -1.71 7.87
N PRO A 28 6.28 -1.10 8.40
CA PRO A 28 7.00 -0.06 7.68
C PRO A 28 7.65 -0.60 6.42
N VAL A 29 7.72 0.25 5.41
CA VAL A 29 8.31 -0.03 4.09
C VAL A 29 9.08 1.18 3.62
N THR A 30 10.08 0.98 2.75
CA THR A 30 10.94 2.06 2.26
C THR A 30 10.68 2.38 0.79
N SER A 31 11.04 3.59 0.37
CA SER A 31 11.02 3.97 -1.05
C SER A 31 11.96 3.09 -1.87
N GLU A 32 13.11 2.69 -1.33
CA GLU A 32 14.07 1.78 -1.98
C GLU A 32 13.43 0.45 -2.35
N TYR A 33 12.78 -0.22 -1.39
CA TYR A 33 12.07 -1.47 -1.65
C TYR A 33 10.95 -1.28 -2.69
N THR A 34 10.20 -0.19 -2.58
CA THR A 34 9.10 0.12 -3.50
C THR A 34 9.60 0.37 -4.92
N GLY A 35 10.76 1.03 -5.07
CA GLY A 35 11.45 1.20 -6.34
C GLY A 35 11.82 -0.14 -6.98
N TRP A 36 12.47 -1.03 -6.23
CA TRP A 36 12.81 -2.38 -6.72
C TRP A 36 11.57 -3.20 -7.11
N LEU A 37 10.48 -3.06 -6.35
CA LEU A 37 9.21 -3.71 -6.69
C LEU A 37 8.65 -3.18 -8.02
N LYS A 38 8.63 -1.86 -8.22
CA LYS A 38 8.14 -1.22 -9.46
C LYS A 38 8.97 -1.63 -10.68
N GLU A 39 10.30 -1.72 -10.53
CA GLU A 39 11.19 -2.24 -11.57
C GLU A 39 10.90 -3.71 -11.89
N ALA A 40 10.77 -4.56 -10.87
CA ALA A 40 10.47 -5.98 -11.05
C ALA A 40 9.10 -6.22 -11.72
N LEU A 41 8.08 -5.41 -11.37
CA LEU A 41 6.77 -5.41 -12.01
C LEU A 41 6.86 -5.08 -13.50
N LYS A 42 7.58 -4.00 -13.83
CA LYS A 42 7.80 -3.56 -15.20
C LYS A 42 8.54 -4.62 -16.04
N GLU A 43 9.58 -5.24 -15.48
CA GLU A 43 10.31 -6.35 -16.13
C GLU A 43 9.39 -7.54 -16.44
N ALA A 44 8.38 -7.79 -15.60
CA ALA A 44 7.38 -8.83 -15.81
C ALA A 44 6.24 -8.42 -16.77
N GLY A 45 6.27 -7.20 -17.32
CA GLY A 45 5.21 -6.68 -18.17
C GLY A 45 3.89 -6.47 -17.41
N LEU A 46 4.00 -6.02 -16.16
CA LEU A 46 2.90 -5.68 -15.27
C LEU A 46 3.03 -4.21 -14.84
N ASP A 47 1.90 -3.55 -14.65
CA ASP A 47 1.84 -2.13 -14.27
C ASP A 47 0.64 -1.84 -13.34
N PRO A 48 0.51 -2.54 -12.19
CA PRO A 48 -0.51 -2.22 -11.21
C PRO A 48 -0.17 -0.90 -10.50
N LEU A 49 -1.20 -0.24 -9.99
CA LEU A 49 -1.05 0.89 -9.07
C LEU A 49 -0.57 0.40 -7.71
N ILE A 50 0.31 1.16 -7.06
CA ILE A 50 0.84 0.82 -5.74
C ILE A 50 0.01 1.47 -4.65
N VAL A 51 -0.50 0.65 -3.74
CA VAL A 51 -1.14 1.07 -2.48
C VAL A 51 -0.06 1.08 -1.40
N GLY A 52 0.26 2.27 -0.90
CA GLY A 52 1.27 2.47 0.15
C GLY A 52 0.64 2.78 1.50
N GLY A 53 1.31 2.39 2.58
CA GLY A 53 0.96 2.83 3.92
C GLY A 53 -0.12 2.03 4.65
N ASP A 54 -0.55 0.88 4.11
CA ASP A 54 -1.49 -0.12 4.66
C ASP A 54 -1.23 -0.47 6.14
N ASN A 55 -1.57 0.46 7.02
CA ASN A 55 -1.25 0.49 8.43
C ASN A 55 -2.23 1.42 9.15
N PHE A 56 -2.17 1.44 10.47
CA PHE A 56 -2.97 2.36 11.29
C PHE A 56 -2.62 3.82 10.96
N ALA A 57 -3.63 4.69 11.02
CA ALA A 57 -3.55 6.13 10.76
C ALA A 57 -2.28 6.81 11.31
N SER A 58 -1.92 6.54 12.57
CA SER A 58 -0.74 7.15 13.22
C SER A 58 0.61 6.63 12.71
N ARG A 59 0.64 5.41 12.17
CA ARG A 59 1.85 4.77 11.61
C ARG A 59 2.00 5.03 10.12
N THR A 60 0.91 5.11 9.37
CA THR A 60 0.94 5.45 7.93
C THR A 60 1.72 6.74 7.67
N VAL A 61 1.59 7.73 8.56
CA VAL A 61 2.35 8.99 8.48
C VAL A 61 3.86 8.74 8.56
N SER A 62 4.33 7.99 9.56
CA SER A 62 5.77 7.72 9.73
C SER A 62 6.30 6.79 8.64
N ASP A 63 5.50 5.80 8.22
CA ASP A 63 5.88 4.82 7.21
C ASP A 63 6.03 5.47 5.81
N LEU A 64 5.32 6.58 5.56
CA LEU A 64 5.38 7.31 4.30
C LEU A 64 6.31 8.53 4.32
N GLU A 65 7.05 8.79 5.41
CA GLU A 65 7.95 9.94 5.51
C GLU A 65 8.99 9.99 4.38
N ASP A 66 9.57 8.83 4.05
CA ASP A 66 10.55 8.67 2.96
C ASP A 66 9.94 8.91 1.57
N PHE A 67 8.61 8.95 1.46
CA PHE A 67 7.88 9.17 0.21
C PHE A 67 7.45 10.63 0.01
N TYR A 68 7.57 11.51 1.03
CA TYR A 68 7.06 12.88 0.94
C TYR A 68 7.79 13.78 -0.06
N SER A 69 8.99 13.39 -0.49
CA SER A 69 9.77 14.14 -1.48
C SER A 69 9.87 13.41 -2.81
N LEU A 70 9.98 14.17 -3.91
CA LEU A 70 10.29 13.59 -5.21
C LEU A 70 11.74 13.06 -5.22
N PRO A 71 12.00 11.93 -5.91
CA PRO A 71 11.08 11.21 -6.80
C PRO A 71 10.19 10.16 -6.09
N ASN A 72 10.37 9.95 -4.78
CA ASN A 72 9.74 8.84 -4.06
C ASN A 72 8.21 8.95 -3.99
N ALA A 73 7.66 10.17 -4.01
CA ALA A 73 6.21 10.39 -4.05
C ALA A 73 5.51 9.75 -5.26
N ASP A 74 6.22 9.47 -6.35
CA ASP A 74 5.68 8.84 -7.57
C ASP A 74 5.73 7.30 -7.52
N LEU A 75 6.31 6.74 -6.45
CA LEU A 75 6.29 5.30 -6.21
C LEU A 75 4.96 4.82 -5.62
N VAL A 76 4.17 5.72 -5.04
CA VAL A 76 2.86 5.42 -4.43
C VAL A 76 1.75 6.13 -5.22
N ASP A 77 0.74 5.36 -5.60
CA ASP A 77 -0.40 5.83 -6.39
C ASP A 77 -1.63 6.10 -5.50
N VAL A 78 -1.81 5.29 -4.45
CA VAL A 78 -2.89 5.38 -3.47
C VAL A 78 -2.33 5.22 -2.06
N VAL A 79 -2.84 5.97 -1.08
CA VAL A 79 -2.51 5.77 0.33
C VAL A 79 -3.62 4.94 0.99
N GLY A 80 -3.26 3.74 1.44
CA GLY A 80 -4.10 2.87 2.25
C GLY A 80 -3.96 3.19 3.73
N ILE A 81 -5.08 3.21 4.46
CA ILE A 81 -5.14 3.43 5.90
C ILE A 81 -6.07 2.36 6.48
N HIS A 82 -5.62 1.71 7.55
CA HIS A 82 -6.42 0.72 8.26
C HIS A 82 -7.20 1.41 9.38
N TYR A 83 -8.48 1.07 9.50
CA TYR A 83 -9.37 1.48 10.57
C TYR A 83 -9.37 3.00 10.84
N PRO A 84 -9.62 3.84 9.83
CA PRO A 84 -9.47 5.29 9.97
C PRO A 84 -10.59 5.95 10.81
N CYS A 85 -11.65 5.22 11.19
CA CYS A 85 -12.79 5.75 11.95
C CYS A 85 -13.38 7.03 11.36
N SER A 86 -13.50 7.07 10.02
CA SER A 86 -13.94 8.25 9.25
C SER A 86 -13.05 9.49 9.42
N GLN A 87 -11.82 9.34 9.92
CA GLN A 87 -10.83 10.42 10.06
C GLN A 87 -9.59 10.10 9.19
N PRO A 88 -9.32 10.87 8.12
CA PRO A 88 -8.05 10.74 7.42
C PRO A 88 -6.91 11.18 8.36
N SER A 89 -5.79 10.46 8.36
CA SER A 89 -4.60 10.92 9.11
C SER A 89 -3.97 12.12 8.40
N ASP A 90 -3.63 13.18 9.15
CA ASP A 90 -3.09 14.42 8.58
C ASP A 90 -1.85 14.17 7.70
N GLY A 91 -0.98 13.23 8.08
CA GLY A 91 0.23 12.91 7.30
C GLY A 91 -0.04 12.11 6.02
N ALA A 92 -1.11 11.32 5.94
CA ALA A 92 -1.48 10.63 4.70
C ALA A 92 -1.90 11.62 3.59
N THR A 93 -2.40 12.80 3.97
CA THR A 93 -2.76 13.85 3.00
C THR A 93 -1.55 14.52 2.35
N VAL A 94 -0.35 14.40 2.95
CA VAL A 94 0.88 15.09 2.49
C VAL A 94 1.29 14.66 1.08
N LEU A 95 1.03 13.41 0.69
CA LEU A 95 1.32 12.93 -0.66
C LEU A 95 0.33 13.43 -1.73
N ASN A 96 -0.79 14.04 -1.33
CA ASN A 96 -1.87 14.48 -2.21
C ASN A 96 -2.34 13.39 -3.20
N LYS A 97 -2.50 12.16 -2.70
CA LYS A 97 -2.97 10.99 -3.44
C LYS A 97 -4.39 10.61 -2.98
N THR A 98 -5.02 9.69 -3.72
CA THR A 98 -6.26 9.05 -3.29
C THR A 98 -6.05 8.36 -1.94
N LEU A 99 -6.99 8.54 -1.01
CA LEU A 99 -6.98 7.89 0.31
C LEU A 99 -8.04 6.79 0.36
N TRP A 100 -7.66 5.59 0.81
CA TRP A 100 -8.56 4.46 1.03
C TRP A 100 -8.53 3.99 2.47
N ALA A 101 -9.71 3.63 3.00
CA ALA A 101 -9.81 2.71 4.12
C ALA A 101 -9.54 1.29 3.57
N SER A 102 -8.26 0.91 3.44
CA SER A 102 -7.88 -0.36 2.79
C SER A 102 -8.17 -1.58 3.66
N GLU A 103 -8.37 -1.37 4.96
CA GLU A 103 -8.90 -2.35 5.91
C GLU A 103 -9.86 -1.63 6.87
N ASP A 104 -11.06 -2.20 7.08
CA ASP A 104 -12.09 -1.68 7.99
C ASP A 104 -13.01 -2.85 8.45
N TRP A 105 -13.99 -2.55 9.31
CA TRP A 105 -15.02 -3.45 9.89
C TRP A 105 -14.61 -4.16 11.19
N SER A 106 -13.77 -5.20 11.10
CA SER A 106 -13.31 -6.10 12.20
C SER A 106 -13.99 -5.93 13.58
N THR A 107 -15.26 -6.34 13.65
CA THR A 107 -16.31 -5.79 14.54
C THR A 107 -16.32 -6.17 16.03
N GLU A 108 -15.26 -6.76 16.59
CA GLU A 108 -15.19 -6.77 18.05
C GLU A 108 -14.72 -5.37 18.50
N ALA A 109 -15.55 -4.65 19.25
CA ALA A 109 -15.26 -3.28 19.71
C ALA A 109 -14.23 -3.28 20.86
N THR A 110 -13.07 -3.85 20.59
CA THR A 110 -11.90 -3.87 21.46
C THR A 110 -10.68 -3.37 20.68
N THR A 111 -9.62 -3.00 21.41
CA THR A 111 -8.33 -2.63 20.82
C THR A 111 -7.72 -3.72 19.96
N GLU A 112 -8.08 -4.98 20.19
CA GLU A 112 -7.62 -6.14 19.42
C GLU A 112 -8.53 -6.45 18.23
N GLY A 113 -9.81 -6.10 18.32
CA GLY A 113 -10.75 -6.30 17.23
C GLY A 113 -10.53 -5.33 16.09
N ALA A 114 -9.95 -4.16 16.33
CA ALA A 114 -9.74 -3.13 15.31
C ALA A 114 -11.08 -2.65 14.71
N SER A 115 -11.97 -2.16 15.57
CA SER A 115 -13.21 -1.52 15.14
C SER A 115 -13.23 -0.04 15.52
N CYS A 116 -14.07 0.68 14.78
CA CYS A 116 -14.69 1.93 15.19
C CYS A 116 -16.15 1.62 15.60
#